data_AF-H0T9R1-F1
#
_entry.id   AF-H0T9R1-F1
#
_cell.length_a   1.000
_cell.length_b   1.000
_cell.length_c   1.000
_cell.angle_alpha   90.00
_cell.angle_beta   90.00
_cell.angle_gamma   90.00
#
_symmetry.space_group_name_H-M   'P 1'
#
loop_
_entity.id
_entity.type
_entity.pdbx_description
1 polymer ?
#
loop_
_entity_poly.entity_id
_entity_poly.type
_entity_poly.pdbx_seq_one_letter_code
_entity_poly.pdbx_strand_id
1 'polypeptide(L)'
;MLVDATCQQVDKLPKDAGQDRDTLIAGDYPLLIEDLSSLLSDRRVPLILIKANVCRLLEPRLTKDGFKVINAGRLVYFPSTGQQKKFEQQFAEILNSAS
;
A
#
# COMPACT_ATOMS: atom_id res chain seq x y z
N MET A 1 0.83 -19.12 7.97
CA MET A 1 1.45 -17.97 8.65
C MET A 1 0.34 -16.98 8.95
N LEU A 2 0.14 -16.62 10.22
CA LEU A 2 -0.92 -15.70 10.64
C LEU A 2 -0.27 -14.32 10.80
N VAL A 3 -0.64 -13.37 9.94
CA VAL A 3 -0.24 -11.96 10.11
C VAL A 3 -1.19 -11.37 11.13
N ASP A 4 -0.67 -10.64 12.11
CA ASP A 4 -1.51 -9.87 13.01
C ASP A 4 -2.22 -8.77 12.22
N ALA A 5 -3.51 -8.95 11.97
CA ALA A 5 -4.32 -8.03 11.16
C ALA A 5 -4.83 -6.82 11.96
N THR A 6 -4.25 -6.56 13.13
CA THR A 6 -4.67 -5.48 14.02
C THR A 6 -4.23 -4.12 13.48
N CYS A 7 -4.91 -3.65 12.44
CA CYS A 7 -4.80 -2.30 11.91
C CYS A 7 -5.73 -1.38 12.70
N GLN A 8 -5.22 -0.30 13.28
CA GLN A 8 -6.11 0.75 13.79
C GLN A 8 -6.91 1.33 12.61
N GLN A 9 -8.24 1.27 12.70
CA GLN A 9 -9.13 1.68 11.61
C GLN A 9 -9.02 3.19 11.35
N VAL A 10 -8.13 3.56 10.43
CA VAL A 10 -7.88 4.94 10.00
C VAL A 10 -9.14 5.62 9.42
N ASP A 11 -10.08 4.82 8.93
CA ASP A 11 -11.34 5.28 8.31
C ASP A 11 -12.36 5.85 9.32
N LYS A 12 -12.16 5.65 10.64
CA LYS A 12 -13.02 6.22 11.70
C LYS A 12 -12.65 7.64 12.14
N LEU A 13 -11.53 8.18 11.65
CA LEU A 13 -11.14 9.56 11.93
C LEU A 13 -12.00 10.54 11.12
N PRO A 14 -12.24 11.77 11.60
CA PRO A 14 -12.95 12.82 10.86
C PRO A 14 -12.39 13.02 9.45
N LYS A 15 -13.23 13.42 8.48
CA LYS A 15 -12.83 13.57 7.06
C LYS A 15 -11.75 14.64 6.86
N ASP A 16 -11.65 15.55 7.81
CA ASP A 16 -10.78 16.71 7.93
C ASP A 16 -9.42 16.37 8.57
N ALA A 17 -9.25 15.13 9.06
CA ALA A 17 -8.03 14.61 9.67
C ALA A 17 -7.02 14.04 8.65
N GLY A 18 -6.97 14.58 7.43
CA GLY A 18 -6.12 14.05 6.35
C GLY A 18 -4.64 13.94 6.73
N GLN A 19 -4.11 14.93 7.44
CA GLN A 19 -2.75 14.91 7.99
C GLN A 19 -2.57 13.86 9.09
N ASP A 20 -3.59 13.62 9.93
CA ASP A 20 -3.51 12.63 11.00
C ASP A 20 -3.48 11.20 10.43
N ARG A 21 -4.22 10.95 9.35
CA ARG A 21 -4.23 9.64 8.68
C ARG A 21 -2.90 9.30 8.03
N ASP A 22 -2.28 10.27 7.36
CA ASP A 22 -0.95 10.08 6.77
C ASP A 22 0.13 9.87 7.85
N THR A 23 -0.02 10.56 8.98
CA THR A 23 0.90 10.44 10.13
C THR A 23 0.80 9.05 10.76
N LEU A 24 -0.41 8.50 10.91
CA LEU A 24 -0.61 7.13 11.39
C LEU A 24 0.01 6.10 10.44
N ILE A 25 -0.26 6.21 9.13
CA ILE A 25 0.35 5.32 8.13
C ILE A 25 1.88 5.39 8.16
N ALA A 26 2.43 6.60 8.34
CA ALA A 26 3.87 6.79 8.46
C ALA A 26 4.43 6.23 9.77
N GLY A 27 3.66 6.28 10.86
CA GLY A 27 4.02 5.76 12.18
C GLY A 27 4.03 4.24 12.25
N ASP A 28 3.11 3.57 11.55
CA ASP A 28 3.03 2.12 11.47
C ASP A 28 4.05 1.49 10.50
N TYR A 29 4.85 2.32 9.82
CA TYR A 29 5.81 1.84 8.82
C TYR A 29 6.82 0.81 9.35
N PRO A 30 7.40 0.92 10.56
CA PRO A 30 8.30 -0.09 11.09
C PRO A 30 7.63 -1.46 11.25
N LEU A 31 6.36 -1.50 11.69
CA LEU A 31 5.59 -2.73 11.84
C LEU A 31 5.33 -3.38 10.47
N LEU A 32 5.00 -2.58 9.46
CA LEU A 32 4.86 -3.08 8.09
C LEU A 32 6.14 -3.73 7.56
N ILE A 33 7.32 -3.18 7.87
CA ILE A 33 8.60 -3.74 7.44
C ILE A 33 8.88 -5.08 8.14
N GLU A 34 8.55 -5.18 9.43
CA GLU A 34 8.64 -6.43 10.19
C GLU A 34 7.72 -7.50 9.58
N ASP A 35 6.46 -7.16 9.34
CA ASP A 35 5.48 -8.05 8.71
C ASP A 35 5.94 -8.51 7.33
N LEU A 36 6.35 -7.59 6.45
CA LEU A 36 6.84 -7.92 5.11
C LEU A 36 8.10 -8.78 5.16
N SER A 37 9.02 -8.52 6.10
CA SER A 37 10.24 -9.31 6.26
C SER A 37 9.95 -10.72 6.79
N SER A 38 8.89 -10.89 7.59
CA SER A 38 8.45 -12.20 8.04
C SER A 38 7.71 -12.98 6.94
N LEU A 39 6.99 -12.28 6.07
CA LEU A 39 6.14 -12.87 5.02
C LEU A 39 6.92 -13.23 3.75
N LEU A 40 7.90 -12.40 3.40
CA LEU A 40 8.62 -12.50 2.14
C LEU A 40 9.99 -13.11 2.39
N SER A 41 10.25 -14.28 1.80
CA SER A 41 11.59 -14.88 1.81
C SER A 41 12.62 -14.06 1.03
N ASP A 42 12.18 -13.16 0.14
CA ASP A 42 13.03 -12.25 -0.64
C ASP A 42 12.28 -10.93 -0.90
N ARG A 43 12.98 -9.79 -0.77
CA ARG A 43 12.47 -8.45 -1.09
C ARG A 43 12.21 -8.22 -2.58
N ARG A 44 12.65 -9.15 -3.45
CA ARG A 44 12.34 -9.16 -4.89
C ARG A 44 10.91 -9.61 -5.22
N VAL A 45 10.17 -10.17 -4.26
CA VAL A 45 8.76 -10.47 -4.46
C VAL A 45 8.02 -9.17 -4.82
N PRO A 46 7.34 -9.09 -5.97
CA PRO A 46 6.66 -7.86 -6.39
C PRO A 46 5.55 -7.46 -5.43
N LEU A 47 5.57 -6.20 -5.00
CA LEU A 47 4.54 -5.58 -4.18
C LEU A 47 3.71 -4.60 -5.02
N ILE A 48 2.39 -4.67 -4.84
CA ILE A 48 1.44 -3.69 -5.37
C ILE A 48 0.76 -3.02 -4.19
N LEU A 49 0.87 -1.70 -4.13
CA LEU A 49 0.19 -0.86 -3.15
C LEU A 49 -1.19 -0.46 -3.66
N ILE A 50 -2.16 -0.47 -2.75
CA ILE A 50 -3.55 -0.10 -3.00
C ILE A 50 -3.93 1.05 -2.06
N LYS A 51 -4.81 1.96 -2.53
CA LYS A 51 -5.20 3.23 -1.91
C LYS A 51 -4.19 4.35 -2.21
N ALA A 52 -4.68 5.47 -2.73
CA ALA A 52 -3.85 6.53 -3.29
C ALA A 52 -2.84 7.13 -2.28
N ASN A 53 -3.24 7.33 -1.03
CA ASN A 53 -2.34 7.86 -0.01
C ASN A 53 -1.26 6.85 0.42
N VAL A 54 -1.60 5.55 0.46
CA VAL A 54 -0.64 4.47 0.71
C VAL A 54 0.40 4.40 -0.41
N CYS A 55 -0.04 4.46 -1.67
CA CYS A 55 0.87 4.50 -2.82
C CYS A 55 1.86 5.67 -2.69
N ARG A 56 1.34 6.88 -2.46
CA ARG A 56 2.16 8.10 -2.33
C ARG A 56 3.16 8.05 -1.17
N LEU A 57 2.74 7.53 -0.01
CA LEU A 57 3.57 7.54 1.21
C LEU A 57 4.58 6.40 1.25
N LEU A 58 4.17 5.19 0.84
CA LEU A 58 4.92 3.97 1.10
C LEU A 58 5.77 3.50 -0.07
N GLU A 59 5.39 3.79 -1.32
CA GLU A 59 6.20 3.44 -2.50
C GLU A 59 7.64 3.95 -2.37
N PRO A 60 7.91 5.26 -2.16
CA PRO A 60 9.29 5.74 -2.06
C PRO A 60 10.05 5.16 -0.87
N ARG A 61 9.36 4.86 0.25
CA ARG A 61 10.01 4.29 1.44
C ARG A 61 10.38 2.83 1.23
N LEU A 62 9.44 2.02 0.75
CA LEU A 62 9.64 0.59 0.48
C LEU A 62 10.70 0.38 -0.60
N THR A 63 10.70 1.18 -1.67
CA THR A 63 11.74 1.12 -2.70
C THR A 63 13.11 1.49 -2.12
N LYS A 64 13.19 2.52 -1.27
CA LYS A 64 14.45 2.89 -0.58
C LYS A 64 14.96 1.76 0.33
N ASP A 65 14.06 1.03 0.97
CA ASP A 65 14.38 -0.12 1.82
C ASP A 65 14.60 -1.42 1.03
N GLY A 66 14.60 -1.36 -0.31
CA GLY A 66 14.99 -2.45 -1.21
C GLY A 66 13.86 -3.41 -1.58
N PHE A 67 12.60 -3.09 -1.25
CA PHE A 67 11.45 -3.87 -1.72
C PHE A 67 11.11 -3.56 -3.18
N LYS A 68 10.78 -4.61 -3.94
CA LYS A 68 10.32 -4.47 -5.33
C LYS A 68 8.87 -4.02 -5.39
N VAL A 69 8.63 -2.71 -5.30
CA VAL A 69 7.31 -2.12 -5.55
C VAL A 69 7.12 -1.88 -7.06
N ILE A 70 6.03 -2.38 -7.64
CA ILE A 70 5.79 -2.34 -9.09
C ILE A 70 4.69 -1.34 -9.51
N ASN A 71 4.21 -0.51 -8.60
CA ASN A 71 3.27 0.58 -8.90
C ASN A 71 3.81 1.56 -9.94
N ALA A 72 5.12 1.78 -9.97
CA ALA A 72 5.80 2.71 -10.89
C ALA A 72 5.19 4.12 -10.85
N GLY A 73 4.88 4.60 -9.65
CA GLY A 73 4.25 5.90 -9.40
C GLY A 73 2.75 5.96 -9.71
N ARG A 74 2.13 4.85 -10.14
CA ARG A 74 0.68 4.80 -10.36
C ARG A 74 -0.08 4.70 -9.04
N LEU A 75 -1.09 5.55 -8.91
CA LEU A 75 -2.02 5.52 -7.80
C LEU A 75 -3.12 4.50 -8.09
N VAL A 76 -3.31 3.54 -7.19
CA VAL A 76 -4.43 2.58 -7.26
C VAL A 76 -5.51 3.03 -6.28
N TYR A 77 -6.72 3.27 -6.77
CA TYR A 77 -7.84 3.61 -5.90
C TYR A 77 -8.34 2.37 -5.16
N PHE A 78 -8.72 2.53 -3.89
CA PHE A 78 -9.38 1.44 -3.18
C PHE A 78 -10.73 1.15 -3.85
N PRO A 79 -11.10 -0.11 -4.09
CA PRO A 79 -12.35 -0.48 -4.77
C PRO A 79 -13.57 -0.31 -3.86
N SER A 80 -13.85 0.92 -3.43
CA SER A 80 -15.10 1.28 -2.76
C SER A 80 -16.28 1.24 -3.75
N THR A 81 -17.50 1.48 -3.25
CA THR A 81 -18.73 1.49 -4.06
C THR A 81 -18.57 2.33 -5.34
N GLY A 82 -18.72 1.70 -6.50
CA GLY A 82 -18.67 2.33 -7.82
C GLY A 82 -17.27 2.46 -8.44
N GLN A 83 -16.20 2.08 -7.73
CA GLN A 83 -14.81 2.19 -8.21
C GLN A 83 -14.21 0.87 -8.71
N GLN A 84 -14.96 -0.24 -8.68
CA GLN A 84 -14.44 -1.57 -8.99
C GLN A 84 -13.82 -1.66 -10.38
N LYS A 85 -14.54 -1.19 -11.42
CA LYS A 85 -14.02 -1.18 -12.80
C LYS A 85 -12.75 -0.35 -12.95
N LYS A 86 -12.66 0.78 -12.24
CA LYS A 86 -11.46 1.63 -12.27
C LYS A 86 -10.29 0.96 -11.58
N PHE A 87 -10.53 0.32 -10.43
CA PHE A 87 -9.52 -0.47 -9.75
C PHE A 87 -9.00 -1.59 -10.65
N GLU A 88 -9.90 -2.36 -11.29
CA GLU A 88 -9.52 -3.45 -12.21
C GLU A 88 -8.64 -2.94 -13.36
N GLN A 89 -9.00 -1.81 -13.97
CA GLN A 89 -8.21 -1.18 -15.03
C GLN A 89 -6.81 -0.77 -14.53
N GLN A 90 -6.74 -0.03 -13.41
CA GLN A 90 -5.46 0.41 -12.82
C GLN A 90 -4.57 -0.77 -12.42
N PHE A 91 -5.16 -1.82 -11.86
CA PHE A 91 -4.45 -3.00 -11.42
C PHE A 91 -3.91 -3.81 -12.61
N ALA A 92 -4.74 -4.00 -13.65
CA ALA A 92 -4.32 -4.67 -14.89
C ALA A 92 -3.19 -3.92 -15.59
N GLU A 93 -3.25 -2.59 -15.64
CA GLU A 93 -2.17 -1.76 -16.18
C GLU A 93 -0.84 -2.02 -15.46
N ILE A 94 -0.85 -2.08 -14.12
CA ILE A 94 0.35 -2.35 -13.31
C ILE A 94 0.94 -3.72 -13.64
N LEU A 95 0.11 -4.76 -13.67
CA LEU A 95 0.55 -6.12 -14.00
C LEU A 95 1.16 -6.20 -15.41
N ASN A 96 0.50 -5.59 -16.39
CA ASN A 96 0.97 -5.60 -17.78
C ASN A 96 2.30 -4.86 -17.97
N SER A 97 2.57 -3.82 -17.17
CA SER A 97 3.85 -3.08 -17.22
C SER A 97 5.00 -3.73 -16.44
N ALA A 98 4.70 -4.67 -15.55
CA ALA A 98 5.69 -5.40 -14.76
C ALA A 98 6.09 -6.75 -15.37
N SER A 99 5.44 -7.12 -16.48
CA SER A 99 5.62 -8.36 -17.25
C SER A 99 6.77 -8.25 -18.25
#